data_AF-A0A4U7D8E2-F1
#
_entry.id   AF-A0A4U7D8E2-F1
#
_cell.length_a   1.000
_cell.length_b   1.000
_cell.length_c   1.000
_cell.angle_alpha   90.00
_cell.angle_beta   90.00
_cell.angle_gamma   90.00
#
_symmetry.space_group_name_H-M   'P 1'
#
loop_
_entity.id
_entity.type
_entity.pdbx_description
1 polymer ?
#
loop_
_entity_poly.entity_id
_entity_poly.type
_entity_poly.pdbx_seq_one_letter_code
_entity_poly.pdbx_strand_id
1 'polypeptide(L)'
;MPPSARTVAIIALLVVGLGLSFAFHATAGDTQITYEATAVEPGEDPAPVADASRNVTDLDERLADTPERYREPVRTAAATGSFAGSLSPELYTAIGDVEPPYVAYDGTYYEWSLSTRGETTNATIEMRETDPETVFDAVARPVANASPGVRTAIDEGTATNATIRSGLYRQDGAYYAVAVESEAAVFAQVASAAVGFVLTPVGRGYVAVALGLLAYRYREPTRDRLLTPRRAAAVAALGLPVALAGTALFESGSLSRFVTGPASATVVASGALAGVLAAQRRWALLAGVTLGIGLLATAAIAGALGVVGLVFGPLAVLFGVVTGAVPFGYGYWFARPAPNA
;
A
#
# COMPACT_ATOMS: atom_id res chain seq x y z
N MET A 1 16.99 40.43 -17.71
CA MET A 1 17.66 39.26 -18.32
C MET A 1 16.82 38.03 -18.03
N PRO A 2 16.53 37.16 -19.01
CA PRO A 2 15.81 35.92 -18.76
C PRO A 2 16.62 35.00 -17.81
N PRO A 3 15.97 34.23 -16.94
CA PRO A 3 16.66 33.28 -16.08
C PRO A 3 17.41 32.25 -16.92
N SER A 4 18.65 31.92 -16.54
CA SER A 4 19.42 30.93 -17.31
C SER A 4 18.77 29.55 -17.23
N ALA A 5 19.00 28.69 -18.23
CA ALA A 5 18.44 27.33 -18.28
C ALA A 5 18.71 26.52 -16.99
N ARG A 6 19.87 26.73 -16.36
CA ARG A 6 20.21 26.14 -15.05
C ARG A 6 19.27 26.61 -13.93
N THR A 7 18.79 27.86 -13.96
CA THR A 7 17.87 28.40 -12.94
C THR A 7 16.49 27.80 -13.13
N VAL A 8 16.02 27.77 -14.37
CA VAL A 8 14.73 27.18 -14.74
C VAL A 8 14.68 25.70 -14.33
N ALA A 9 15.76 24.95 -14.57
CA ALA A 9 15.86 23.56 -14.14
C ALA A 9 15.75 23.40 -12.61
N ILE A 10 16.45 24.23 -11.81
CA ILE A 10 16.36 24.14 -10.35
C ILE A 10 14.93 24.47 -9.86
N ILE A 11 14.28 25.48 -10.46
CA ILE A 11 12.90 25.84 -10.14
C ILE A 11 11.94 24.70 -10.53
N ALA A 12 12.11 24.09 -11.70
CA ALA A 12 11.32 22.94 -12.12
C ALA A 12 11.47 21.76 -11.15
N LEU A 13 12.70 21.45 -10.71
CA LEU A 13 12.95 20.43 -9.70
C LEU A 13 12.25 20.75 -8.37
N LEU A 14 12.24 22.02 -7.95
CA LEU A 14 11.55 22.46 -6.74
C LEU A 14 10.03 22.29 -6.87
N VAL A 15 9.44 22.71 -7.99
CA VAL A 15 7.99 22.60 -8.24
C VAL A 15 7.55 21.13 -8.27
N VAL A 16 8.27 20.29 -9.01
CA VAL A 16 8.00 18.84 -9.05
C VAL A 16 8.19 18.21 -7.67
N GLY A 17 9.26 18.58 -6.96
CA GLY A 17 9.50 18.10 -5.60
C GLY A 17 8.40 18.47 -4.62
N LEU A 18 7.90 19.71 -4.68
CA LEU A 18 6.77 20.15 -3.86
C LEU A 18 5.50 19.37 -4.22
N GLY A 19 5.15 19.23 -5.50
CA GLY A 19 3.99 18.45 -5.92
C GLY A 19 4.02 16.99 -5.42
N LEU A 20 5.18 16.33 -5.59
CA LEU A 20 5.37 14.96 -5.09
C LEU A 20 5.37 14.87 -3.56
N SER A 21 5.79 15.91 -2.84
CA SER A 21 5.76 15.94 -1.37
C SER A 21 4.34 15.92 -0.80
N PHE A 22 3.34 16.28 -1.61
CA PHE A 22 1.92 16.21 -1.25
C PHE A 22 1.19 15.05 -1.92
N ALA A 23 1.89 14.17 -2.64
CA ALA A 23 1.27 13.06 -3.37
C ALA A 23 0.38 12.22 -2.46
N PHE A 24 0.84 11.85 -1.25
CA PHE A 24 0.04 11.10 -0.29
C PHE A 24 -1.28 11.78 0.09
N HIS A 25 -1.28 13.11 0.25
CA HIS A 25 -2.47 13.87 0.63
C HIS A 25 -3.45 13.99 -0.55
N ALA A 26 -2.93 14.23 -1.75
CA ALA A 26 -3.76 14.26 -2.96
C ALA A 26 -4.37 12.89 -3.27
N THR A 27 -3.62 11.81 -3.06
CA THR A 27 -4.08 10.43 -3.33
C THR A 27 -5.02 9.89 -2.27
N ALA A 28 -4.87 10.30 -1.01
CA ALA A 28 -5.71 9.83 0.09
C ALA A 28 -6.97 10.67 0.29
N GLY A 29 -7.00 11.92 -0.20
CA GLY A 29 -8.11 12.86 0.00
C GLY A 29 -9.29 12.70 -0.97
N ASP A 30 -9.06 12.23 -2.19
CA ASP A 30 -10.09 12.21 -3.25
C ASP A 30 -10.71 10.82 -3.53
N THR A 31 -10.17 9.74 -2.96
CA THR A 31 -10.72 8.40 -3.15
C THR A 31 -11.84 8.13 -2.15
N GLN A 32 -13.06 8.25 -2.63
CA GLN A 32 -14.26 7.94 -1.87
C GLN A 32 -14.62 6.46 -2.06
N ILE A 33 -14.78 5.70 -0.97
CA ILE A 33 -15.38 4.36 -1.04
C ILE A 33 -16.89 4.52 -0.92
N THR A 34 -17.61 4.01 -1.91
CA THR A 34 -19.06 3.86 -1.86
C THR A 34 -19.40 2.46 -1.36
N TYR A 35 -20.36 2.42 -0.45
CA TYR A 35 -20.99 1.21 0.03
C TYR A 35 -22.41 1.16 -0.49
N GLU A 36 -22.84 -0.03 -0.88
CA GLU A 36 -24.19 -0.31 -1.36
C GLU A 36 -24.90 -1.21 -0.35
N ALA A 37 -26.19 -0.96 -0.14
CA ALA A 37 -27.06 -1.82 0.64
C ALA A 37 -28.02 -2.56 -0.29
N THR A 38 -27.79 -3.86 -0.44
CA THR A 38 -28.61 -4.73 -1.28
C THR A 38 -29.61 -5.49 -0.42
N ALA A 39 -30.90 -5.40 -0.74
CA ALA A 39 -31.90 -6.23 -0.10
C ALA A 39 -31.69 -7.71 -0.49
N VAL A 40 -31.74 -8.60 0.50
CA VAL A 40 -31.51 -10.04 0.31
C VAL A 40 -32.54 -10.84 1.09
N GLU A 41 -32.97 -11.98 0.53
CA GLU A 41 -33.88 -12.90 1.20
C GLU A 41 -33.21 -14.26 1.51
N PRO A 42 -33.55 -14.91 2.63
CA PRO A 42 -33.12 -16.28 2.88
C PRO A 42 -33.57 -17.22 1.74
N GLY A 43 -32.63 -17.98 1.19
CA GLY A 43 -32.89 -18.92 0.10
C GLY A 43 -32.70 -18.33 -1.31
N GLU A 44 -32.36 -17.05 -1.43
CA GLU A 44 -31.79 -16.48 -2.66
C GLU A 44 -30.30 -16.84 -2.80
N ASP A 45 -29.66 -16.30 -3.84
CA ASP A 45 -28.23 -16.45 -4.09
C ASP A 45 -27.41 -16.06 -2.84
N PRO A 46 -26.53 -16.94 -2.32
CA PRO A 46 -25.76 -16.65 -1.12
C PRO A 46 -24.61 -15.66 -1.33
N ALA A 47 -24.21 -15.38 -2.59
CA ALA A 47 -23.04 -14.55 -2.90
C ALA A 47 -23.08 -13.15 -2.28
N PRO A 48 -24.17 -12.36 -2.35
CA PRO A 48 -24.22 -11.03 -1.73
C PRO A 48 -24.02 -11.05 -0.20
N VAL A 49 -24.40 -12.14 0.46
CA VAL A 49 -24.23 -12.31 1.90
C VAL A 49 -22.79 -12.69 2.24
N ALA A 50 -22.16 -13.54 1.43
CA ALA A 50 -20.76 -13.91 1.57
C ALA A 50 -19.83 -12.70 1.34
N ASP A 51 -20.12 -11.86 0.34
CA ASP A 51 -19.37 -10.62 0.07
C ASP A 51 -19.48 -9.62 1.23
N ALA A 52 -20.68 -9.47 1.81
CA ALA A 52 -20.91 -8.51 2.87
C ALA A 52 -20.38 -9.00 4.23
N SER A 53 -20.51 -10.29 4.54
CA SER A 53 -20.36 -10.83 5.89
C SER A 53 -19.10 -11.68 6.06
N ARG A 54 -18.17 -11.22 6.90
CA ARG A 54 -16.96 -11.99 7.26
C ARG A 54 -17.22 -13.34 7.94
N ASN A 55 -18.43 -13.60 8.39
CA ASN A 55 -18.80 -14.87 9.03
C ASN A 55 -19.29 -15.92 8.02
N VAL A 56 -19.35 -15.57 6.74
CA VAL A 56 -19.75 -16.43 5.62
C VAL A 56 -18.67 -16.31 4.55
N THR A 57 -18.00 -17.39 4.19
CA THR A 57 -17.00 -17.38 3.10
C THR A 57 -17.59 -17.99 1.83
N ASP A 58 -17.43 -17.33 0.68
CA ASP A 58 -17.75 -17.91 -0.63
C ASP A 58 -16.66 -18.92 -1.04
N LEU A 59 -16.98 -20.21 -1.03
CA LEU A 59 -16.04 -21.25 -1.44
C LEU A 59 -15.92 -21.36 -2.97
N ASP A 60 -16.94 -20.99 -3.73
CA ASP A 60 -16.87 -21.03 -5.20
C ASP A 60 -15.85 -20.00 -5.71
N GLU A 61 -15.88 -18.80 -5.14
CA GLU A 61 -14.89 -17.76 -5.42
C GLU A 61 -13.48 -18.20 -4.98
N ARG A 62 -13.33 -18.69 -3.74
CA ARG A 62 -12.02 -19.15 -3.21
C ARG A 62 -11.41 -20.28 -4.04
N LEU A 63 -12.25 -21.16 -4.57
CA LEU A 63 -11.80 -22.29 -5.37
C LEU A 63 -11.63 -21.94 -6.84
N ALA A 64 -12.01 -20.75 -7.31
CA ALA A 64 -12.02 -20.37 -8.73
C ALA A 64 -10.68 -20.68 -9.46
N ASP A 65 -9.55 -20.38 -8.84
CA ASP A 65 -8.20 -20.66 -9.38
C ASP A 65 -7.66 -22.06 -9.05
N THR A 66 -8.36 -22.82 -8.20
CA THR A 66 -7.98 -24.19 -7.85
C THR A 66 -8.39 -25.14 -8.98
N PRO A 67 -7.46 -25.90 -9.58
CA PRO A 67 -7.80 -26.87 -10.62
C PRO A 67 -8.85 -27.88 -10.17
N GLU A 68 -9.80 -28.20 -11.07
CA GLU A 68 -10.98 -29.02 -10.77
C GLU A 68 -10.66 -30.36 -10.10
N ARG A 69 -9.58 -31.01 -10.53
CA ARG A 69 -9.07 -32.28 -9.96
C ARG A 69 -8.69 -32.21 -8.48
N TYR A 70 -8.43 -31.01 -7.97
CA TYR A 70 -8.06 -30.78 -6.57
C TYR A 70 -9.24 -30.35 -5.71
N ARG A 71 -10.40 -30.04 -6.30
CA ARG A 71 -11.62 -29.63 -5.55
C ARG A 71 -12.43 -30.83 -5.03
N GLU A 72 -12.09 -32.05 -5.41
CA GLU A 72 -12.79 -33.28 -5.02
C GLU A 72 -13.04 -33.42 -3.51
N PRO A 73 -12.09 -33.07 -2.61
CA PRO A 73 -12.33 -33.09 -1.17
C PRO A 73 -13.50 -32.21 -0.71
N VAL A 74 -13.62 -31.00 -1.26
CA VAL A 74 -14.71 -30.06 -0.92
C VAL A 74 -16.03 -30.57 -1.46
N ARG A 75 -16.07 -31.05 -2.71
CA ARG A 75 -17.27 -31.69 -3.28
C ARG A 75 -17.75 -32.88 -2.48
N THR A 76 -16.80 -33.72 -2.05
CA THR A 76 -17.11 -34.88 -1.21
C THR A 76 -17.70 -34.41 0.11
N ALA A 77 -17.07 -33.44 0.78
CA ALA A 77 -17.59 -32.91 2.03
C ALA A 77 -18.98 -32.29 1.87
N ALA A 78 -19.24 -31.52 0.82
CA ALA A 78 -20.55 -30.95 0.53
C ALA A 78 -21.62 -32.04 0.28
N ALA A 79 -21.27 -33.11 -0.42
CA ALA A 79 -22.20 -34.20 -0.76
C ALA A 79 -22.46 -35.18 0.40
N THR A 80 -21.44 -35.47 1.22
CA THR A 80 -21.51 -36.51 2.27
C THR A 80 -21.45 -35.95 3.69
N GLY A 81 -21.35 -34.64 3.85
CA GLY A 81 -21.21 -33.94 5.12
C GLY A 81 -19.79 -33.87 5.68
N SER A 82 -18.86 -34.66 5.15
CA SER A 82 -17.46 -34.65 5.58
C SER A 82 -16.51 -35.30 4.56
N PHE A 83 -15.26 -34.88 4.60
CA PHE A 83 -14.13 -35.52 3.93
C PHE A 83 -12.98 -35.68 4.93
N ALA A 84 -12.29 -36.81 4.91
CA ALA A 84 -11.08 -37.03 5.69
C ALA A 84 -9.99 -37.65 4.81
N GLY A 85 -8.87 -36.93 4.64
CA GLY A 85 -7.78 -37.38 3.78
C GLY A 85 -6.70 -36.33 3.57
N SER A 86 -5.76 -36.61 2.68
CA SER A 86 -4.75 -35.61 2.31
C SER A 86 -5.33 -34.61 1.33
N LEU A 87 -5.12 -33.33 1.63
CA LEU A 87 -5.34 -32.24 0.68
C LEU A 87 -4.11 -32.06 -0.21
N SER A 88 -4.33 -31.57 -1.42
CA SER A 88 -3.23 -31.06 -2.25
C SER A 88 -2.72 -29.74 -1.65
N PRO A 89 -1.45 -29.37 -1.85
CA PRO A 89 -0.93 -28.07 -1.42
C PRO A 89 -1.74 -26.89 -1.98
N GLU A 90 -2.21 -27.01 -3.22
CA GLU A 90 -3.05 -26.01 -3.88
C GLU A 90 -4.38 -25.83 -3.16
N LEU A 91 -5.09 -26.93 -2.87
CA LEU A 91 -6.35 -26.86 -2.13
C LEU A 91 -6.12 -26.35 -0.71
N TYR A 92 -5.10 -26.86 -0.02
CA TYR A 92 -4.77 -26.41 1.34
C TYR A 92 -4.48 -24.91 1.40
N THR A 93 -3.83 -24.36 0.37
CA THR A 93 -3.59 -22.91 0.26
C THR A 93 -4.90 -22.15 0.07
N ALA A 94 -5.85 -22.68 -0.70
CA ALA A 94 -7.11 -22.01 -1.01
C ALA A 94 -8.09 -21.96 0.19
N ILE A 95 -8.14 -23.03 1.00
CA ILE A 95 -9.14 -23.17 2.09
C ILE A 95 -8.55 -23.17 3.50
N GLY A 96 -7.22 -23.20 3.65
CA GLY A 96 -6.54 -23.38 4.93
C GLY A 96 -6.74 -22.24 5.92
N ASP A 97 -7.11 -21.06 5.43
CA ASP A 97 -7.37 -19.85 6.21
C ASP A 97 -8.87 -19.52 6.33
N VAL A 98 -9.75 -20.38 5.85
CA VAL A 98 -11.20 -20.18 5.96
C VAL A 98 -11.62 -20.37 7.42
N GLU A 99 -11.95 -19.25 8.07
CA GLU A 99 -12.41 -19.23 9.46
C GLU A 99 -13.89 -19.66 9.54
N PRO A 100 -14.27 -20.52 10.52
CA PRO A 100 -15.66 -20.83 10.84
C PRO A 100 -16.44 -19.55 11.23
N PRO A 101 -17.80 -19.51 11.12
CA PRO A 101 -18.68 -20.68 11.20
C PRO A 101 -19.34 -21.16 9.90
N TYR A 102 -19.50 -20.32 8.86
CA TYR A 102 -20.29 -20.68 7.68
C TYR A 102 -19.54 -20.48 6.36
N VAL A 103 -19.91 -21.29 5.37
CA VAL A 103 -19.49 -21.15 3.98
C VAL A 103 -20.69 -21.21 3.04
N ALA A 104 -20.61 -20.51 1.91
CA ALA A 104 -21.50 -20.67 0.77
C ALA A 104 -20.78 -21.50 -0.30
N TYR A 105 -21.43 -22.53 -0.81
CA TYR A 105 -20.88 -23.39 -1.87
C TYR A 105 -22.01 -23.97 -2.72
N ASP A 106 -21.90 -23.87 -4.03
CA ASP A 106 -22.87 -24.36 -5.02
C ASP A 106 -24.31 -23.88 -4.70
N GLY A 107 -24.43 -22.59 -4.36
CA GLY A 107 -25.70 -21.94 -4.03
C GLY A 107 -26.30 -22.30 -2.67
N THR A 108 -25.60 -23.06 -1.82
CA THR A 108 -26.10 -23.55 -0.52
C THR A 108 -25.18 -23.14 0.64
N TYR A 109 -25.74 -22.99 1.84
CA TYR A 109 -24.96 -22.71 3.05
C TYR A 109 -24.57 -23.98 3.82
N TYR A 110 -23.36 -23.97 4.36
CA TYR A 110 -22.85 -25.03 5.21
C TYR A 110 -22.22 -24.46 6.48
N GLU A 111 -22.46 -25.11 7.62
CA GLU A 111 -21.60 -24.96 8.79
C GLU A 111 -20.27 -25.66 8.48
N TRP A 112 -19.18 -24.91 8.65
CA TRP A 112 -17.85 -25.28 8.16
C TRP A 112 -16.89 -25.56 9.30
N SER A 113 -16.15 -26.66 9.17
CA SER A 113 -14.95 -26.91 9.99
C SER A 113 -13.83 -27.50 9.14
N LEU A 114 -12.61 -27.01 9.34
CA LEU A 114 -11.39 -27.58 8.79
C LEU A 114 -10.44 -27.87 9.95
N SER A 115 -10.05 -29.14 10.09
CA SER A 115 -9.07 -29.56 11.09
C SER A 115 -7.92 -30.30 10.45
N THR A 116 -6.69 -29.92 10.78
CA THR A 116 -5.47 -30.58 10.31
C THR A 116 -4.88 -31.47 11.40
N ARG A 117 -4.37 -32.64 11.03
CA ARG A 117 -3.62 -33.49 11.96
C ARG A 117 -2.12 -33.20 11.84
N GLY A 118 -1.61 -32.37 12.76
CA GLY A 118 -0.20 -32.03 12.87
C GLY A 118 0.32 -31.21 11.69
N GLU A 119 1.61 -31.33 11.36
CA GLU A 119 2.27 -30.63 10.24
C GLU A 119 2.02 -31.28 8.86
N THR A 120 1.01 -32.14 8.74
CA THR A 120 0.72 -32.87 7.49
C THR A 120 -0.45 -32.25 6.75
N THR A 121 -0.52 -32.48 5.43
CA THR A 121 -1.67 -32.12 4.58
C THR A 121 -2.91 -32.98 4.83
N ASN A 122 -2.87 -33.89 5.81
CA ASN A 122 -4.05 -34.65 6.20
C ASN A 122 -5.01 -33.76 6.99
N ALA A 123 -6.17 -33.52 6.40
CA ALA A 123 -7.22 -32.69 6.98
C ALA A 123 -8.55 -33.43 6.99
N THR A 124 -9.39 -33.03 7.93
CA THR A 124 -10.82 -33.32 7.94
C THR A 124 -11.56 -32.04 7.61
N ILE A 125 -12.39 -32.08 6.57
CA ILE A 125 -13.34 -31.04 6.20
C ILE A 125 -14.72 -31.53 6.67
N GLU A 126 -15.46 -30.71 7.39
CA GLU A 126 -16.86 -30.94 7.71
C GLU A 126 -17.70 -29.83 7.09
N MET A 127 -18.75 -30.22 6.38
CA MET A 127 -19.69 -29.32 5.70
C MET A 127 -21.10 -29.78 6.02
N ARG A 128 -21.70 -29.24 7.07
CA ARG A 128 -23.09 -29.57 7.41
C ARG A 128 -24.01 -28.56 6.75
N GLU A 129 -24.79 -29.02 5.78
CA GLU A 129 -25.81 -28.19 5.14
C GLU A 129 -26.68 -27.51 6.22
N THR A 130 -26.86 -26.20 6.08
CA THR A 130 -27.52 -25.37 7.07
C THR A 130 -28.57 -24.52 6.39
N ASP A 131 -29.72 -24.44 7.04
CA ASP A 131 -30.84 -23.65 6.57
C ASP A 131 -30.47 -22.15 6.46
N PRO A 132 -30.80 -21.48 5.33
CA PRO A 132 -30.48 -20.07 5.12
C PRO A 132 -30.99 -19.14 6.22
N GLU A 133 -32.18 -19.38 6.79
CA GLU A 133 -32.73 -18.53 7.86
C GLU A 133 -31.85 -18.61 9.11
N THR A 134 -31.34 -19.80 9.42
CA THR A 134 -30.42 -20.02 10.55
C THR A 134 -29.12 -19.23 10.37
N VAL A 135 -28.58 -19.19 9.15
CA VAL A 135 -27.37 -18.41 8.85
C VAL A 135 -27.65 -16.92 8.97
N PHE A 136 -28.75 -16.45 8.37
CA PHE A 136 -29.15 -15.03 8.41
C PHE A 136 -29.34 -14.56 9.86
N ASP A 137 -30.06 -15.31 10.68
CA ASP A 137 -30.26 -14.97 12.10
C ASP A 137 -28.96 -14.97 12.91
N ALA A 138 -28.00 -15.83 12.56
CA ALA A 138 -26.71 -15.91 13.23
C ALA A 138 -25.77 -14.75 12.86
N VAL A 139 -25.80 -14.28 11.61
CA VAL A 139 -24.85 -13.29 11.10
C VAL A 139 -25.41 -11.87 11.03
N ALA A 140 -26.73 -11.72 10.94
CA ALA A 140 -27.38 -10.42 10.82
C ALA A 140 -27.28 -9.59 12.10
N ARG A 141 -27.12 -8.28 11.92
CA ARG A 141 -27.06 -7.31 13.01
C ARG A 141 -28.24 -6.35 12.96
N PRO A 142 -28.80 -5.93 14.10
CA PRO A 142 -29.87 -4.95 14.10
C PRO A 142 -29.36 -3.59 13.61
N VAL A 143 -30.06 -2.98 12.65
CA VAL A 143 -29.73 -1.64 12.11
C VAL A 143 -29.72 -0.56 13.19
N ALA A 144 -30.51 -0.71 14.26
CA ALA A 144 -30.53 0.20 15.41
C ALA A 144 -29.14 0.38 16.07
N ASN A 145 -28.27 -0.63 15.98
CA ASN A 145 -26.90 -0.58 16.53
C ASN A 145 -25.85 -0.24 15.47
N ALA A 146 -26.26 0.01 14.23
CA ALA A 146 -25.35 0.27 13.11
C ALA A 146 -24.86 1.72 13.09
N SER A 147 -23.70 1.94 12.46
CA SER A 147 -23.16 3.29 12.30
C SER A 147 -24.11 4.15 11.46
N PRO A 148 -24.07 5.49 11.59
CA PRO A 148 -24.88 6.38 10.77
C PRO A 148 -24.75 6.11 9.26
N GLY A 149 -23.53 5.76 8.81
CA GLY A 149 -23.29 5.43 7.40
C GLY A 149 -24.01 4.18 6.92
N VAL A 150 -24.13 3.14 7.74
CA VAL A 150 -24.91 1.94 7.39
C VAL A 150 -26.39 2.29 7.26
N ARG A 151 -26.92 3.11 8.18
CA ARG A 151 -28.31 3.56 8.12
C ARG A 151 -28.57 4.37 6.85
N THR A 152 -27.69 5.31 6.52
CA THR A 152 -27.76 6.04 5.24
C THR A 152 -27.70 5.09 4.04
N ALA A 153 -26.81 4.10 4.03
CA ALA A 153 -26.73 3.15 2.93
C ALA A 153 -28.04 2.36 2.75
N ILE A 154 -28.67 1.94 3.85
CA ILE A 154 -29.94 1.21 3.81
C ILE A 154 -31.11 2.12 3.39
N ASP A 155 -31.15 3.36 3.91
CA ASP A 155 -32.24 4.30 3.64
C ASP A 155 -32.17 4.91 2.21
N GLU A 156 -30.96 5.16 1.71
CA GLU A 156 -30.71 5.84 0.42
C GLU A 156 -30.18 4.92 -0.68
N GLY A 157 -29.93 3.64 -0.36
CA GLY A 157 -29.37 2.61 -1.25
C GLY A 157 -27.83 2.62 -1.29
N THR A 158 -27.18 3.77 -1.07
CA THR A 158 -25.71 3.87 -1.03
C THR A 158 -25.24 4.88 0.00
N ALA A 159 -24.00 4.74 0.46
CA ALA A 159 -23.36 5.74 1.31
C ALA A 159 -21.86 5.86 1.02
N THR A 160 -21.37 7.10 1.05
CA THR A 160 -20.00 7.45 0.69
C THR A 160 -19.31 8.17 1.85
N ASN A 161 -17.99 7.96 2.04
CA ASN A 161 -17.15 8.64 3.05
C ASN A 161 -17.52 8.38 4.53
N ALA A 162 -18.34 7.37 4.81
CA ALA A 162 -18.66 6.98 6.18
C ALA A 162 -17.83 5.75 6.59
N THR A 163 -17.45 5.68 7.87
CA THR A 163 -16.88 4.45 8.45
C THR A 163 -17.99 3.41 8.52
N ILE A 164 -18.11 2.62 7.47
CA ILE A 164 -19.12 1.58 7.31
C ILE A 164 -18.48 0.24 7.60
N ARG A 165 -19.11 -0.52 8.48
CA ARG A 165 -18.75 -1.90 8.72
C ARG A 165 -19.61 -2.75 7.78
N SER A 166 -18.99 -3.37 6.78
CA SER A 166 -19.67 -4.34 5.93
C SER A 166 -20.27 -5.48 6.77
N GLY A 167 -21.42 -5.99 6.33
CA GLY A 167 -22.10 -7.08 7.01
C GLY A 167 -23.55 -7.19 6.59
N LEU A 168 -24.21 -8.24 7.10
CA LEU A 168 -25.65 -8.41 6.99
C LEU A 168 -26.36 -7.63 8.11
N TYR A 169 -27.38 -6.87 7.75
CA TYR A 169 -28.17 -6.04 8.66
C TYR A 169 -29.65 -6.38 8.57
N ARG A 170 -30.36 -6.29 9.69
CA ARG A 170 -31.81 -6.56 9.77
C ARG A 170 -32.58 -5.32 10.24
N GLN A 171 -33.63 -4.98 9.49
CA GLN A 171 -34.57 -3.90 9.81
C GLN A 171 -35.98 -4.31 9.39
N ASP A 172 -36.93 -4.19 10.32
CA ASP A 172 -38.37 -4.41 10.08
C ASP A 172 -38.72 -5.74 9.37
N GLY A 173 -37.93 -6.78 9.63
CA GLY A 173 -38.11 -8.12 9.04
C GLY A 173 -37.43 -8.32 7.68
N ALA A 174 -36.82 -7.29 7.11
CA ALA A 174 -36.01 -7.38 5.90
C ALA A 174 -34.50 -7.45 6.23
N TYR A 175 -33.74 -8.07 5.34
CA TYR A 175 -32.29 -8.17 5.43
C TYR A 175 -31.61 -7.36 4.33
N TYR A 176 -30.50 -6.71 4.71
CA TYR A 176 -29.70 -5.87 3.82
C TYR A 176 -28.23 -6.29 3.92
N ALA A 177 -27.67 -6.75 2.82
CA ALA A 177 -26.25 -6.98 2.68
C ALA A 177 -25.57 -5.65 2.36
N VAL A 178 -24.76 -5.14 3.29
CA VAL A 178 -24.00 -3.90 3.10
C VAL A 178 -22.56 -4.25 2.78
N ALA A 179 -22.15 -4.00 1.54
CA ALA A 179 -20.82 -4.29 1.02
C ALA A 179 -20.24 -3.07 0.30
N VAL A 180 -18.97 -3.17 -0.10
CA VAL A 180 -18.34 -2.16 -0.94
C VAL A 180 -18.89 -2.32 -2.36
N GLU A 181 -19.32 -1.23 -3.00
CA GLU A 181 -19.84 -1.26 -4.38
C GLU A 181 -18.79 -1.80 -5.37
N SER A 182 -17.51 -1.52 -5.12
CA SER A 182 -16.42 -1.96 -5.98
C SER A 182 -15.15 -2.28 -5.21
N GLU A 183 -14.77 -3.55 -5.17
CA GLU A 183 -13.47 -3.98 -4.64
C GLU A 183 -12.30 -3.36 -5.42
N ALA A 184 -12.47 -3.14 -6.72
CA ALA A 184 -11.48 -2.46 -7.55
C ALA A 184 -11.22 -1.02 -7.07
N ALA A 185 -12.25 -0.32 -6.55
CA ALA A 185 -12.08 1.00 -5.95
C ALA A 185 -11.29 0.94 -4.64
N VAL A 186 -11.51 -0.09 -3.81
CA VAL A 186 -10.73 -0.34 -2.58
C VAL A 186 -9.28 -0.64 -2.94
N PHE A 187 -9.03 -1.52 -3.92
CA PHE A 187 -7.68 -1.83 -4.39
C PHE A 187 -7.01 -0.60 -4.97
N ALA A 188 -7.71 0.19 -5.80
CA ALA A 188 -7.21 1.44 -6.36
C ALA A 188 -6.85 2.44 -5.25
N GLN A 189 -7.64 2.53 -4.17
CA GLN A 189 -7.31 3.38 -3.04
C GLN A 189 -6.08 2.89 -2.29
N VAL A 190 -5.94 1.58 -2.03
CA VAL A 190 -4.75 1.01 -1.39
C VAL A 190 -3.51 1.24 -2.27
N ALA A 191 -3.62 1.02 -3.57
CA ALA A 191 -2.56 1.28 -4.53
C ALA A 191 -2.20 2.77 -4.58
N SER A 192 -3.21 3.66 -4.60
CA SER A 192 -3.06 5.11 -4.58
C SER A 192 -2.37 5.60 -3.30
N ALA A 193 -2.77 5.08 -2.14
CA ALA A 193 -2.14 5.35 -0.86
C ALA A 193 -0.68 4.84 -0.81
N ALA A 194 -0.40 3.66 -1.39
CA ALA A 194 0.94 3.12 -1.51
C ALA A 194 1.83 3.98 -2.43
N VAL A 195 1.29 4.42 -3.57
CA VAL A 195 1.96 5.35 -4.49
C VAL A 195 2.26 6.67 -3.78
N GLY A 196 1.30 7.26 -3.08
CA GLY A 196 1.48 8.47 -2.30
C GLY A 196 2.53 8.33 -1.20
N PHE A 197 2.53 7.19 -0.49
CA PHE A 197 3.48 6.87 0.58
C PHE A 197 4.92 6.79 0.05
N VAL A 198 5.09 6.26 -1.16
CA VAL A 198 6.38 6.08 -1.80
C VAL A 198 6.86 7.36 -2.50
N LEU A 199 5.98 8.16 -3.10
CA LEU A 199 6.32 9.41 -3.80
C LEU A 199 6.61 10.58 -2.86
N THR A 200 6.01 10.61 -1.67
CA THR A 200 6.20 11.70 -0.70
C THR A 200 7.68 11.89 -0.28
N PRO A 201 8.42 10.83 0.10
CA PRO A 201 9.86 10.92 0.35
C PRO A 201 10.67 11.34 -0.88
N VAL A 202 10.26 10.94 -2.08
CA VAL A 202 10.93 11.35 -3.34
C VAL A 202 10.82 12.85 -3.53
N GLY A 203 9.61 13.40 -3.38
CA GLY A 203 9.37 14.83 -3.47
C GLY A 203 10.26 15.61 -2.50
N ARG A 204 10.35 15.16 -1.24
CA ARG A 204 11.21 15.77 -0.22
C ARG A 204 12.70 15.71 -0.58
N GLY A 205 13.15 14.60 -1.15
CA GLY A 205 14.51 14.48 -1.70
C GLY A 205 14.77 15.50 -2.82
N TYR A 206 13.82 15.71 -3.71
CA TYR A 206 13.94 16.69 -4.81
C TYR A 206 13.95 18.13 -4.29
N VAL A 207 13.09 18.45 -3.32
CA VAL A 207 13.07 19.75 -2.64
C VAL A 207 14.43 20.02 -1.98
N ALA A 208 14.99 19.04 -1.26
CA ALA A 208 16.30 19.19 -0.64
C ALA A 208 17.41 19.50 -1.65
N VAL A 209 17.42 18.79 -2.79
CA VAL A 209 18.39 19.02 -3.87
C VAL A 209 18.21 20.41 -4.49
N ALA A 210 16.97 20.80 -4.78
CA ALA A 210 16.66 22.10 -5.35
C ALA A 210 17.07 23.25 -4.42
N LEU A 211 16.71 23.17 -3.14
CA LEU A 211 17.08 24.17 -2.12
C LEU A 211 18.60 24.27 -1.96
N GLY A 212 19.31 23.14 -1.94
CA GLY A 212 20.76 23.11 -1.87
C GLY A 212 21.41 23.79 -3.09
N LEU A 213 20.93 23.49 -4.30
CA LEU A 213 21.40 24.10 -5.53
C LEU A 213 21.10 25.61 -5.58
N LEU A 214 19.88 26.02 -5.19
CA LEU A 214 19.48 27.43 -5.08
C LEU A 214 20.38 28.18 -4.10
N ALA A 215 20.64 27.62 -2.92
CA ALA A 215 21.47 28.23 -1.89
C ALA A 215 22.91 28.48 -2.38
N TYR A 216 23.54 27.48 -3.02
CA TYR A 216 24.87 27.65 -3.59
C TYR A 216 24.89 28.64 -4.74
N ARG A 217 23.85 28.64 -5.57
CA ARG A 217 23.74 29.57 -6.69
C ARG A 217 23.56 31.01 -6.25
N TYR A 218 22.75 31.24 -5.21
CA TYR A 218 22.54 32.56 -4.64
C TYR A 218 23.80 33.10 -3.98
N ARG A 219 24.54 32.27 -3.24
CA ARG A 219 25.78 32.67 -2.57
C ARG A 219 26.94 32.90 -3.53
N GLU A 220 26.98 32.18 -4.66
CA GLU A 220 28.13 32.18 -5.58
C GLU A 220 27.68 32.21 -7.05
N PRO A 221 27.10 33.34 -7.51
CA PRO A 221 26.45 33.42 -8.81
C PRO A 221 27.42 33.31 -10.01
N THR A 222 28.71 33.56 -9.81
CA THR A 222 29.74 33.61 -10.86
C THR A 222 30.57 32.33 -10.97
N ARG A 223 30.30 31.28 -10.17
CA ARG A 223 31.08 30.04 -10.22
C ARG A 223 30.64 29.12 -11.36
N ASP A 224 31.60 28.71 -12.19
CA ASP A 224 31.36 27.78 -13.30
C ASP A 224 30.93 26.38 -12.86
N ARG A 225 31.48 25.91 -11.74
CA ARG A 225 31.15 24.61 -11.12
C ARG A 225 30.43 24.86 -9.80
N LEU A 226 29.13 24.60 -9.80
CA LEU A 226 28.27 24.86 -8.65
C LEU A 226 28.45 23.77 -7.58
N LEU A 227 28.55 22.50 -8.01
CA LEU A 227 28.70 21.35 -7.12
C LEU A 227 30.10 20.75 -7.15
N THR A 228 30.68 20.60 -5.95
CA THR A 228 31.83 19.75 -5.66
C THR A 228 31.37 18.56 -4.80
N PRO A 229 32.17 17.48 -4.62
CA PRO A 229 31.75 16.34 -3.80
C PRO A 229 31.32 16.73 -2.39
N ARG A 230 32.03 17.68 -1.75
CA ARG A 230 31.68 18.19 -0.42
C ARG A 230 30.34 18.93 -0.41
N ARG A 231 30.08 19.74 -1.43
CA ARG A 231 28.81 20.48 -1.55
C ARG A 231 27.66 19.56 -1.84
N ALA A 232 27.85 18.58 -2.72
CA ALA A 232 26.83 17.60 -3.05
C ALA A 232 26.51 16.68 -1.87
N ALA A 233 27.50 16.34 -1.04
CA ALA A 233 27.26 15.66 0.23
C ALA A 233 26.43 16.52 1.18
N ALA A 234 26.70 17.83 1.27
CA ALA A 234 25.88 18.75 2.06
C ALA A 234 24.46 18.89 1.50
N VAL A 235 24.28 18.91 0.17
CA VAL A 235 22.97 18.90 -0.47
C VAL A 235 22.21 17.60 -0.19
N ALA A 236 22.88 16.44 -0.29
CA ALA A 236 22.27 15.15 0.05
C ALA A 236 21.86 15.10 1.53
N ALA A 237 22.68 15.66 2.42
CA ALA A 237 22.38 15.75 3.86
C ALA A 237 21.17 16.65 4.17
N LEU A 238 20.80 17.60 3.31
CA LEU A 238 19.56 18.38 3.44
C LEU A 238 18.29 17.51 3.30
N GLY A 239 18.39 16.32 2.69
CA GLY A 239 17.27 15.39 2.59
C GLY A 239 16.66 15.07 3.96
N LEU A 240 17.51 14.90 4.99
CA LEU A 240 17.08 14.59 6.35
C LEU A 240 16.25 15.73 7.00
N PRO A 241 16.75 16.97 7.17
CA PRO A 241 15.99 18.05 7.80
C PRO A 241 14.78 18.48 6.96
N VAL A 242 14.85 18.46 5.63
CA VAL A 242 13.70 18.78 4.77
C VAL A 242 12.60 17.75 4.96
N ALA A 243 12.96 16.47 5.00
CA ALA A 243 11.98 15.42 5.21
C ALA A 243 11.40 15.42 6.62
N LEU A 244 12.21 15.68 7.65
CA LEU A 244 11.73 15.84 9.03
C LEU A 244 10.75 17.01 9.16
N ALA A 245 11.09 18.18 8.59
CA ALA A 245 10.19 19.33 8.58
C ALA A 245 8.89 19.03 7.83
N GLY A 246 8.99 18.35 6.68
CA GLY A 246 7.82 17.90 5.91
C GLY A 246 6.94 16.94 6.71
N THR A 247 7.54 15.95 7.38
CA THR A 247 6.79 15.01 8.24
C THR A 247 6.14 15.76 9.40
N ALA A 248 6.85 16.67 10.08
CA ALA A 248 6.31 17.40 11.22
C ALA A 248 5.16 18.36 10.86
N LEU A 249 5.23 19.00 9.69
CA LEU A 249 4.24 19.98 9.25
C LEU A 249 3.00 19.34 8.64
N PHE A 250 3.15 18.19 7.99
CA PHE A 250 2.10 17.65 7.13
C PHE A 250 1.67 16.23 7.48
N GLU A 251 2.38 15.49 8.33
CA GLU A 251 2.00 14.12 8.67
C GLU A 251 1.63 14.00 10.15
N SER A 252 0.37 13.66 10.41
CA SER A 252 -0.10 13.18 11.70
C SER A 252 -0.15 11.66 11.69
N GLY A 253 0.61 10.98 12.55
CA GLY A 253 0.58 9.52 12.61
C GLY A 253 1.79 8.87 13.27
N SER A 254 2.08 7.63 12.86
CA SER A 254 3.12 6.78 13.46
C SER A 254 4.50 7.45 13.53
N LEU A 255 5.15 7.32 14.70
CA LEU A 255 6.53 7.77 14.94
C LEU A 255 7.53 7.16 13.95
N SER A 256 7.23 5.98 13.39
CA SER A 256 8.10 5.34 12.39
C SER A 256 8.28 6.18 11.13
N ARG A 257 7.33 7.07 10.80
CA ARG A 257 7.42 7.97 9.64
C ARG A 257 8.50 9.05 9.77
N PHE A 258 8.88 9.39 11.00
CA PHE A 258 10.02 10.29 11.26
C PHE A 258 11.38 9.62 10.98
N VAL A 259 11.39 8.31 10.72
CA VAL A 259 12.60 7.57 10.36
C VAL A 259 12.56 7.13 8.90
N THR A 260 11.48 6.46 8.49
CA THR A 260 11.36 5.88 7.15
C THR A 260 11.32 6.93 6.05
N GLY A 261 10.56 8.01 6.23
CA GLY A 261 10.48 9.12 5.28
C GLY A 261 11.83 9.82 5.07
N PRO A 262 12.49 10.30 6.14
CA PRO A 262 13.80 10.93 6.02
C PRO A 262 14.91 10.01 5.50
N ALA A 263 14.90 8.72 5.86
CA ALA A 263 15.84 7.75 5.29
C ALA A 263 15.68 7.66 3.77
N SER A 264 14.45 7.45 3.28
CA SER A 264 14.16 7.36 1.83
C SER A 264 14.45 8.67 1.09
N ALA A 265 14.10 9.83 1.66
CA ALA A 265 14.40 11.13 1.06
C ALA A 265 15.92 11.36 0.93
N THR A 266 16.69 10.90 1.91
CA THR A 266 18.17 10.98 1.89
C THR A 266 18.75 10.08 0.80
N VAL A 267 18.21 8.86 0.61
CA VAL A 267 18.61 7.99 -0.51
C VAL A 267 18.38 8.70 -1.84
N VAL A 268 17.20 9.29 -2.05
CA VAL A 268 16.88 10.03 -3.28
C VAL A 268 17.83 11.22 -3.48
N ALA A 269 18.01 12.05 -2.45
CA ALA A 269 18.89 13.22 -2.52
C ALA A 269 20.37 12.85 -2.77
N SER A 270 20.81 11.68 -2.30
CA SER A 270 22.17 11.17 -2.53
C SER A 270 22.48 10.93 -4.01
N GLY A 271 21.46 10.81 -4.86
CA GLY A 271 21.61 10.81 -6.32
C GLY A 271 22.43 11.99 -6.80
N ALA A 272 22.26 13.19 -6.24
CA ALA A 272 23.06 14.37 -6.61
C ALA A 272 24.55 14.18 -6.32
N LEU A 273 24.91 13.58 -5.17
CA LEU A 273 26.30 13.25 -4.86
C LEU A 273 26.84 12.19 -5.82
N ALA A 274 26.05 11.15 -6.10
CA ALA A 274 26.41 10.12 -7.06
C ALA A 274 26.69 10.71 -8.45
N GLY A 275 25.86 11.65 -8.92
CA GLY A 275 26.05 12.36 -10.18
C GLY A 275 27.36 13.14 -10.25
N VAL A 276 27.72 13.83 -9.17
CA VAL A 276 29.01 14.55 -9.08
C VAL A 276 30.19 13.59 -9.12
N LEU A 277 30.12 12.47 -8.41
CA LEU A 277 31.19 11.47 -8.39
C LEU A 277 31.36 10.79 -9.75
N ALA A 278 30.25 10.49 -10.44
CA ALA A 278 30.26 9.98 -11.81
C ALA A 278 30.85 10.98 -12.80
N ALA A 279 30.50 12.28 -12.69
CA ALA A 279 31.09 13.33 -13.52
C ALA A 279 32.61 13.44 -13.36
N GLN A 280 33.12 13.12 -12.17
CA GLN A 280 34.55 13.11 -11.85
C GLN A 280 35.22 11.74 -12.04
N ARG A 281 34.50 10.73 -12.56
CA ARG A 281 34.98 9.35 -12.76
C ARG A 281 35.52 8.68 -11.47
N ARG A 282 34.99 9.06 -10.30
CA ARG A 282 35.40 8.51 -8.99
C ARG A 282 34.59 7.27 -8.62
N TRP A 283 34.70 6.22 -9.44
CA TRP A 283 33.85 5.02 -9.37
C TRP A 283 33.92 4.26 -8.04
N ALA A 284 35.09 4.14 -7.43
CA ALA A 284 35.23 3.49 -6.13
C ALA A 284 34.48 4.24 -5.02
N LEU A 285 34.53 5.58 -5.05
CA LEU A 285 33.86 6.43 -4.06
C LEU A 285 32.35 6.43 -4.30
N LEU A 286 31.92 6.41 -5.57
CA LEU A 286 30.52 6.23 -5.94
C LEU A 286 29.95 4.93 -5.36
N ALA A 287 30.61 3.79 -5.63
CA ALA A 287 30.17 2.48 -5.12
C ALA A 287 30.11 2.47 -3.58
N GLY A 288 31.14 2.98 -2.91
CA GLY A 288 31.18 3.05 -1.45
C GLY A 288 30.09 3.93 -0.85
N VAL A 289 29.80 5.09 -1.44
CA VAL A 289 28.74 6.00 -0.96
C VAL A 289 27.35 5.41 -1.19
N THR A 290 27.08 4.86 -2.38
CA THR A 290 25.76 4.27 -2.67
C THR A 290 25.48 3.08 -1.76
N LEU A 291 26.46 2.18 -1.58
CA LEU A 291 26.35 1.06 -0.65
C LEU A 291 26.18 1.54 0.80
N GLY A 292 27.00 2.50 1.24
CA GLY A 292 26.94 3.03 2.60
C GLY A 292 25.59 3.67 2.93
N ILE A 293 25.07 4.52 2.04
CA ILE A 293 23.76 5.17 2.22
C ILE A 293 22.63 4.13 2.15
N GLY A 294 22.71 3.17 1.25
CA GLY A 294 21.72 2.08 1.15
C GLY A 294 21.68 1.23 2.41
N LEU A 295 22.83 0.83 2.96
CA LEU A 295 22.92 0.08 4.21
C LEU A 295 22.40 0.88 5.40
N LEU A 296 22.78 2.16 5.51
CA LEU A 296 22.31 3.04 6.58
C LEU A 296 20.80 3.24 6.53
N ALA A 297 20.24 3.49 5.34
CA ALA A 297 18.80 3.64 5.18
C ALA A 297 18.06 2.35 5.51
N THR A 298 18.58 1.20 5.06
CA THR A 298 18.02 -0.12 5.38
C THR A 298 18.04 -0.37 6.89
N ALA A 299 19.16 -0.10 7.56
CA ALA A 299 19.29 -0.25 9.01
C ALA A 299 18.33 0.67 9.77
N ALA A 300 18.17 1.92 9.32
CA ALA A 300 17.22 2.86 9.92
C ALA A 300 15.76 2.39 9.77
N ILE A 301 15.38 1.93 8.57
CA ILE A 301 14.03 1.41 8.30
C ILE A 301 13.77 0.12 9.10
N ALA A 302 14.74 -0.80 9.16
CA ALA A 302 14.67 -1.99 10.00
C ALA A 302 14.55 -1.62 11.49
N GLY A 303 15.29 -0.63 11.97
CA GLY A 303 15.18 -0.15 13.35
C GLY A 303 13.80 0.43 13.66
N ALA A 304 13.14 1.07 12.69
CA ALA A 304 11.82 1.68 12.87
C ALA A 304 10.64 0.69 12.74
N LEU A 305 10.80 -0.36 11.95
CA LEU A 305 9.72 -1.31 11.60
C LEU A 305 9.97 -2.75 12.09
N GLY A 306 11.09 -3.01 12.77
CA GLY A 306 11.49 -4.34 13.18
C GLY A 306 11.82 -5.27 12.00
N VAL A 307 11.47 -6.55 12.13
CA VAL A 307 11.76 -7.60 11.13
C VAL A 307 11.18 -7.24 9.75
N VAL A 308 9.98 -6.65 9.73
CA VAL A 308 9.31 -6.19 8.50
C VAL A 308 10.18 -5.17 7.75
N GLY A 309 10.90 -4.30 8.47
CA GLY A 309 11.78 -3.31 7.88
C GLY A 309 13.02 -3.88 7.19
N LEU A 310 13.41 -5.14 7.45
CA LEU A 310 14.49 -5.80 6.70
C LEU A 310 14.10 -6.11 5.25
N VAL A 311 12.79 -6.24 4.96
CA VAL A 311 12.27 -6.42 3.60
C VAL A 311 11.99 -5.07 2.94
N PHE A 312 11.34 -4.16 3.68
CA PHE A 312 10.99 -2.84 3.14
C PHE A 312 12.19 -1.91 2.97
N GLY A 313 13.24 -2.06 3.78
CA GLY A 313 14.46 -1.25 3.70
C GLY A 313 15.15 -1.36 2.33
N PRO A 314 15.54 -2.56 1.88
CA PRO A 314 16.13 -2.76 0.55
C PRO A 314 15.21 -2.30 -0.59
N LEU A 315 13.91 -2.56 -0.50
CA LEU A 315 12.93 -2.09 -1.50
C LEU A 315 12.89 -0.56 -1.58
N ALA A 316 12.86 0.12 -0.44
CA ALA A 316 12.91 1.58 -0.38
C ALA A 316 14.23 2.13 -0.96
N VAL A 317 15.36 1.45 -0.73
CA VAL A 317 16.65 1.81 -1.33
C VAL A 317 16.62 1.64 -2.85
N LEU A 318 16.14 0.51 -3.36
CA LEU A 318 16.02 0.27 -4.80
C LEU A 318 15.17 1.34 -5.47
N PHE A 319 13.99 1.62 -4.89
CA PHE A 319 13.11 2.66 -5.38
C PHE A 319 13.75 4.05 -5.30
N GLY A 320 14.45 4.34 -4.20
CA GLY A 320 15.21 5.59 -4.01
C GLY A 320 16.35 5.76 -5.01
N VAL A 321 17.01 4.68 -5.43
CA VAL A 321 18.04 4.69 -6.48
C VAL A 321 17.42 5.01 -7.84
N VAL A 322 16.31 4.35 -8.20
CA VAL A 322 15.59 4.60 -9.46
C VAL A 322 15.14 6.06 -9.54
N THR A 323 14.45 6.54 -8.51
CA THR A 323 13.95 7.93 -8.45
C THR A 323 15.06 8.96 -8.23
N GLY A 324 16.19 8.55 -7.64
CA GLY A 324 17.42 9.31 -7.51
C GLY A 324 18.16 9.59 -8.83
N ALA A 325 17.76 8.95 -9.93
CA ALA A 325 18.30 9.22 -11.27
C ALA A 325 18.11 10.69 -11.70
N VAL A 326 17.01 11.33 -11.28
CA VAL A 326 16.79 12.76 -11.55
C VAL A 326 17.82 13.62 -10.79
N PRO A 327 17.93 13.57 -9.44
CA PRO A 327 19.02 14.19 -8.70
C PRO A 327 20.41 13.88 -9.25
N PHE A 328 20.65 12.65 -9.71
CA PHE A 328 21.90 12.25 -10.36
C PHE A 328 22.20 13.08 -11.61
N GLY A 329 21.23 13.26 -12.50
CA GLY A 329 21.37 14.13 -13.67
C GLY A 329 21.74 15.58 -13.28
N TYR A 330 21.08 16.12 -12.26
CA TYR A 330 21.41 17.46 -11.71
C TYR A 330 22.83 17.49 -11.14
N GLY A 331 23.20 16.53 -10.30
CA GLY A 331 24.56 16.41 -9.75
C GLY A 331 25.63 16.37 -10.82
N TYR A 332 25.42 15.56 -11.86
CA TYR A 332 26.33 15.41 -12.99
C TYR A 332 26.48 16.69 -13.81
N TRP A 333 25.36 17.37 -14.10
CA TRP A 333 25.36 18.58 -14.91
C TRP A 333 25.95 19.80 -14.18
N PHE A 334 25.65 19.95 -12.89
CA PHE A 334 26.16 21.06 -12.07
C PHE A 334 27.60 20.84 -11.53
N ALA A 335 28.15 19.63 -11.67
CA ALA A 335 29.57 19.34 -11.46
C ALA A 335 30.47 19.83 -12.62
N ARG A 336 29.88 20.02 -13.81
CA ARG A 336 30.58 20.44 -15.01
C ARG A 336 30.63 21.97 -15.11
N PRO A 337 31.73 22.52 -15.66
CA PRO A 337 31.80 23.96 -15.92
C PRO A 337 30.62 24.37 -16.80
N ALA A 338 30.10 25.58 -16.58
CA ALA A 338 29.09 26.15 -17.46
C ALA A 338 29.66 26.15 -18.89
N PRO A 339 28.97 25.60 -19.90
CA PRO A 339 29.34 25.90 -21.27
C PRO A 339 29.25 27.42 -21.42
N ASN A 340 30.33 28.03 -21.89
CA ASN A 340 30.47 29.48 -22.05
C ASN A 340 29.15 30.11 -22.50
N ALA A 341 28.64 31.06 -21.70
CA ALA A 341 27.56 31.94 -22.11
C ALA A 341 28.06 32.95 -23.15
#